data_AF-A0A257Q004-F1
#
_entry.id   AF-A0A257Q004-F1
#
_cell.length_a   1.000
_cell.length_b   1.000
_cell.length_c   1.000
_cell.angle_alpha   90.00
_cell.angle_beta   90.00
_cell.angle_gamma   90.00
#
_symmetry.space_group_name_H-M   'P 1'
#
loop_
_entity.id
_entity.type
_entity.pdbx_description
1 polymer ?
#
loop_
_entity_poly.entity_id
_entity_poly.type
_entity_poly.pdbx_seq_one_letter_code
_entity_poly.pdbx_strand_id
1 'polypeptide(L)'
;MQLPNHSITLPTGLSFEIPDLVMLRGWADFHDLRLAIELDVCVDADEYEELLGLYDGSCAFRRWMLWRSHEGIVVQPTLGRTMLFDTMADALEFLIPEQD
;
A
#
# COMPACT_ATOMS: atom_id res chain seq x y z
N MET A 1 -3.81 16.64 -32.32
CA MET A 1 -3.34 16.35 -30.97
C MET A 1 -3.28 14.84 -30.82
N GLN A 2 -2.08 14.28 -30.65
CA GLN A 2 -1.88 12.84 -30.58
C GLN A 2 -2.04 12.46 -29.10
N LEU A 3 -3.06 11.66 -28.79
CA LEU A 3 -3.26 11.13 -27.43
C LEU A 3 -2.02 10.30 -27.07
N PRO A 4 -1.45 10.43 -25.85
CA PRO A 4 -0.35 9.60 -25.42
C PRO A 4 -0.77 8.14 -25.57
N ASN A 5 0.06 7.40 -26.30
CA ASN A 5 -0.12 5.99 -26.60
C ASN A 5 0.15 5.23 -25.30
N HIS A 6 -0.85 5.14 -24.42
CA HIS A 6 -0.79 4.27 -23.26
C HIS A 6 -0.73 2.85 -23.83
N SER A 7 0.44 2.23 -23.78
CA SER A 7 0.54 0.79 -23.98
C SER A 7 -0.45 0.16 -23.01
N ILE A 8 -1.39 -0.63 -23.53
CA ILE A 8 -2.27 -1.44 -22.68
C ILE A 8 -1.37 -2.50 -22.05
N THR A 9 -0.83 -2.19 -20.87
CA THR A 9 -0.12 -3.17 -20.04
C THR A 9 -1.18 -4.11 -19.47
N LEU A 10 -1.01 -5.41 -19.68
CA LEU A 10 -1.94 -6.38 -19.07
C LEU A 10 -1.73 -6.39 -17.56
N PRO A 11 -2.79 -6.59 -16.77
CA PRO A 11 -2.62 -6.66 -15.33
C PRO A 11 -1.65 -7.78 -14.93
N THR A 12 -0.67 -7.46 -14.09
CA THR A 12 0.30 -8.36 -13.49
C THR A 12 -0.33 -9.31 -12.47
N GLY A 13 -1.52 -9.00 -11.97
CA GLY A 13 -2.23 -9.80 -10.96
C GLY A 13 -1.65 -9.61 -9.56
N LEU A 14 -1.05 -8.44 -9.30
CA LEU A 14 -0.40 -8.09 -8.03
C LEU A 14 -1.34 -7.30 -7.10
N SER A 15 -2.65 -7.46 -7.25
CA SER A 15 -3.61 -6.95 -6.27
C SER A 15 -3.56 -7.76 -4.96
N PHE A 16 -3.96 -7.12 -3.87
CA PHE A 16 -4.18 -7.78 -2.60
C PHE A 16 -5.42 -8.66 -2.64
N GLU A 17 -5.38 -9.74 -1.87
CA GLU A 17 -6.57 -10.56 -1.65
C GLU A 17 -7.55 -9.82 -0.73
N ILE A 18 -8.85 -10.02 -0.95
CA ILE A 18 -9.89 -9.40 -0.11
C ILE A 18 -9.68 -9.63 1.40
N PRO A 19 -9.30 -10.83 1.87
CA PRO A 19 -9.02 -11.05 3.29
C PRO A 19 -7.90 -10.15 3.85
N ASP A 20 -6.84 -9.88 3.06
CA ASP A 20 -5.75 -9.00 3.45
C ASP A 20 -6.24 -7.56 3.58
N LEU A 21 -7.09 -7.11 2.64
CA LEU A 21 -7.70 -5.77 2.70
C LEU A 21 -8.62 -5.60 3.91
N VAL A 22 -9.43 -6.61 4.23
CA VAL A 22 -10.32 -6.59 5.40
C VAL A 22 -9.51 -6.57 6.69
N MET A 23 -8.43 -7.36 6.76
CA MET A 23 -7.54 -7.40 7.92
C MET A 23 -6.82 -6.06 8.12
N LEU A 24 -6.23 -5.50 7.06
CA LEU A 24 -5.59 -4.19 7.09
C LEU A 24 -6.58 -3.10 7.48
N ARG A 25 -7.81 -3.16 6.97
CA ARG A 25 -8.85 -2.18 7.34
C ARG A 25 -9.19 -2.24 8.82
N GLY A 26 -9.41 -3.43 9.36
CA GLY A 26 -9.69 -3.62 10.80
C GLY A 26 -8.53 -3.15 11.68
N TRP A 27 -7.30 -3.41 11.27
CA TRP A 27 -6.09 -2.92 11.93
C TRP A 27 -5.99 -1.39 11.89
N ALA A 28 -6.20 -0.77 10.73
CA ALA A 28 -6.17 0.68 10.58
C ALA A 28 -7.24 1.37 11.42
N ASP A 29 -8.49 0.86 11.39
CA ASP A 29 -9.59 1.37 12.20
C ASP A 29 -9.28 1.25 13.71
N PHE A 30 -8.63 0.17 14.15
CA PHE A 30 -8.21 -0.02 15.55
C PHE A 30 -7.17 1.01 16.00
N HIS A 31 -6.33 1.49 15.09
CA HIS A 31 -5.27 2.47 15.37
C HIS A 31 -5.62 3.92 14.96
N ASP A 32 -6.90 4.20 14.67
CA ASP A 32 -7.37 5.51 14.20
C ASP A 32 -6.62 6.03 12.95
N LEU A 33 -6.25 5.09 12.07
CA LEU A 33 -5.61 5.36 10.80
C LEU A 33 -6.61 5.28 9.67
N ARG A 34 -6.45 6.17 8.69
CA ARG A 34 -7.24 6.14 7.47
C ARG A 34 -6.53 5.30 6.42
N LEU A 35 -7.18 4.22 5.98
CA LEU A 35 -6.77 3.44 4.81
C LEU A 35 -7.32 4.08 3.52
N ALA A 36 -6.45 4.27 2.52
CA ALA A 36 -6.83 4.58 1.15
C ALA A 36 -6.31 3.49 0.20
N ILE A 37 -7.12 3.15 -0.79
CA ILE A 37 -6.75 2.23 -1.88
C ILE A 37 -6.62 3.09 -3.13
N GLU A 38 -5.43 3.11 -3.71
CA GLU A 38 -5.07 3.88 -4.89
C GLU A 38 -4.76 2.88 -6.02
N LEU A 39 -5.49 2.96 -7.14
CA LEU A 39 -5.37 2.05 -8.28
C LEU A 39 -4.64 2.74 -9.44
N ASP A 40 -3.97 1.93 -10.26
CA ASP A 40 -3.25 2.39 -11.46
C ASP A 40 -2.29 3.56 -11.17
N VAL A 41 -1.55 3.44 -10.06
CA VAL A 41 -0.67 4.51 -9.58
C VAL A 41 0.70 4.39 -10.22
N CYS A 42 1.18 5.49 -10.81
CA CYS A 42 2.56 5.59 -11.28
C CYS A 42 3.40 6.43 -10.30
N VAL A 43 4.44 5.83 -9.71
CA VAL A 43 5.40 6.50 -8.82
C VAL A 43 6.80 6.30 -9.37
N ASP A 44 7.54 7.38 -9.62
CA ASP A 44 8.95 7.35 -10.06
C ASP A 44 9.26 6.37 -11.21
N ALA A 45 8.32 6.28 -12.17
CA ALA A 45 8.32 5.40 -13.36
C ALA A 45 7.92 3.93 -13.12
N ASP A 46 7.65 3.53 -11.88
CA ASP A 46 7.03 2.25 -11.57
C ASP A 46 5.49 2.38 -11.58
N GLU A 47 4.82 1.47 -12.26
CA GLU A 47 3.36 1.36 -12.28
C GLU A 47 2.91 0.27 -11.30
N TYR A 48 2.09 0.66 -10.33
CA TYR A 48 1.48 -0.24 -9.36
C TYR A 48 -0.01 -0.35 -9.64
N GLU A 49 -0.49 -1.59 -9.74
CA GLU A 49 -1.92 -1.86 -9.96
C GLU A 49 -2.76 -1.44 -8.74
N GLU A 50 -2.24 -1.72 -7.55
CA GLU A 50 -2.89 -1.43 -6.29
C GLU A 50 -1.85 -1.01 -5.25
N LEU A 51 -2.03 0.20 -4.73
CA LEU A 51 -1.23 0.80 -3.67
C LEU A 51 -2.15 1.11 -2.49
N LEU A 52 -1.79 0.61 -1.31
CA LEU A 52 -2.50 0.88 -0.06
C LEU A 52 -1.75 1.96 0.71
N GLY A 53 -2.42 3.07 0.98
CA GLY A 53 -1.90 4.17 1.78
C GLY A 53 -2.53 4.17 3.17
N LEU A 54 -1.69 4.19 4.21
CA LEU A 54 -2.13 4.43 5.59
C LEU A 54 -1.78 5.86 5.99
N TYR A 55 -2.77 6.60 6.46
CA TYR A 55 -2.66 8.00 6.85
C TYR A 55 -3.04 8.16 8.31
N ASP A 56 -2.41 9.12 8.98
CA ASP A 56 -2.90 9.62 10.24
C ASP A 56 -4.32 10.20 10.06
N GLY A 57 -5.29 9.82 10.91
CA GLY A 57 -6.68 10.25 10.77
C GLY A 57 -6.87 11.77 10.75
N SER A 58 -5.95 12.52 11.38
CA SER A 58 -6.00 13.98 11.49
C SER A 58 -5.22 14.73 10.39
N CYS A 59 -4.37 14.03 9.63
CA CYS A 59 -3.40 14.66 8.76
C CYS A 59 -3.38 14.05 7.34
N ALA A 60 -3.06 14.87 6.34
CA ALA A 60 -2.80 14.38 4.98
C ALA A 60 -1.47 13.60 4.87
N PHE A 61 -0.72 13.46 5.97
CA PHE A 61 0.56 12.78 5.99
C PHE A 61 0.36 11.26 5.92
N ARG A 62 0.83 10.69 4.81
CA ARG A 62 0.92 9.25 4.62
C ARG A 62 2.00 8.74 5.57
N ARG A 63 1.70 7.72 6.39
CA ARG A 63 2.67 7.06 7.28
C ARG A 63 3.31 5.84 6.60
N TRP A 64 2.50 5.07 5.87
CA TRP A 64 2.96 3.88 5.15
C TRP A 64 2.31 3.76 3.78
N MET A 65 3.09 3.19 2.86
CA MET A 65 2.65 2.67 1.57
C MET A 65 2.85 1.17 1.57
N LEU A 66 1.88 0.43 1.06
CA LEU A 66 1.97 -1.00 0.87
C LEU A 66 1.58 -1.33 -0.57
N TRP A 67 2.34 -2.21 -1.19
CA TRP A 67 1.98 -2.79 -2.49
C TRP A 67 2.40 -4.25 -2.51
N ARG A 68 1.80 -5.02 -3.42
CA ARG A 68 2.23 -6.39 -3.67
C ARG A 68 3.29 -6.42 -4.75
N SER A 69 4.28 -7.28 -4.54
CA SER A 69 5.28 -7.64 -5.51
C SER A 69 5.21 -9.15 -5.77
N HIS A 70 5.96 -9.64 -6.76
CA HIS A 70 6.09 -11.09 -6.98
C HIS A 70 6.76 -11.82 -5.81
N GLU A 71 7.48 -11.13 -4.94
CA GLU A 71 8.22 -11.71 -3.81
C GLU A 71 7.44 -11.64 -2.49
N GLY A 72 6.36 -10.87 -2.42
CA GLY A 72 5.59 -10.67 -1.20
C GLY A 72 4.99 -9.27 -1.09
N ILE A 73 4.64 -8.87 0.12
CA ILE A 73 4.07 -7.58 0.45
C ILE A 73 5.19 -6.62 0.82
N VAL A 74 5.29 -5.54 0.07
CA VAL A 74 6.27 -4.49 0.31
C VAL A 74 5.63 -3.42 1.15
N VAL A 75 6.32 -3.01 2.22
CA VAL A 75 5.93 -1.91 3.10
C VAL A 75 6.99 -0.84 3.04
N GLN A 76 6.61 0.37 2.67
CA GLN A 76 7.46 1.54 2.70
C GLN A 76 6.93 2.56 3.72
N PRO A 77 7.63 2.75 4.85
CA PRO A 77 7.34 3.85 5.74
C PRO A 77 7.77 5.17 5.10
N THR A 78 7.10 6.26 5.42
CA THR A 78 7.49 7.60 4.95
C THR A 78 8.86 8.01 5.48
N LEU A 79 9.19 7.56 6.69
CA LEU A 79 10.52 7.68 7.27
C LEU A 79 11.05 6.28 7.58
N GLY A 80 12.08 5.85 6.86
CA GLY A 80 12.72 4.57 7.11
C GLY A 80 13.09 3.83 5.84
N ARG A 81 13.24 2.51 5.96
CA ARG A 81 13.59 1.62 4.86
C ARG A 81 12.36 0.82 4.44
N THR A 82 12.28 0.57 3.13
CA THR A 82 11.35 -0.39 2.56
C THR A 82 11.65 -1.79 3.09
N MET A 83 10.59 -2.55 3.38
CA MET A 83 10.64 -3.89 3.95
C MET A 83 9.75 -4.83 3.14
N LEU A 84 10.08 -6.12 3.16
CA LEU A 84 9.36 -7.18 2.45
C LEU A 84 8.86 -8.21 3.47
N PHE A 85 7.60 -8.62 3.32
CA PHE A 85 6.93 -9.58 4.16
C PHE A 85 6.23 -10.65 3.32
N ASP A 86 6.15 -11.87 3.83
CA ASP A 86 5.48 -12.98 3.14
C ASP A 86 3.95 -12.83 3.19
N THR A 87 3.42 -12.33 4.30
CA THR A 87 1.98 -12.15 4.52
C THR A 87 1.62 -10.78 5.08
N MET A 88 0.35 -10.39 4.93
CA MET A 88 -0.15 -9.13 5.50
C MET A 88 -0.12 -9.18 7.04
N ALA A 89 -0.31 -10.36 7.63
CA ALA A 89 -0.24 -10.52 9.08
C ALA A 89 1.17 -10.18 9.60
N ASP A 90 2.21 -10.71 8.96
CA ASP A 90 3.61 -10.41 9.30
C ASP A 90 3.93 -8.92 9.16
N ALA A 91 3.40 -8.29 8.09
CA ALA A 91 3.56 -6.85 7.88
C ALA A 91 2.93 -6.05 9.02
N LEU A 92 1.68 -6.37 9.39
CA LEU A 92 0.94 -5.67 10.45
C LEU A 92 1.58 -5.79 11.83
N GLU A 93 2.24 -6.90 12.14
CA GLU A 93 3.01 -7.06 13.39
C GLU A 93 4.18 -6.06 13.48
N PHE A 94 4.74 -5.67 12.34
CA PHE A 94 5.84 -4.71 12.28
C PHE A 94 5.39 -3.24 12.22
N LEU A 95 4.17 -2.98 11.73
CA LEU A 95 3.60 -1.65 11.75
C LEU A 95 3.34 -1.23 13.20
N ILE A 96 4.32 -0.61 13.85
CA ILE A 96 4.15 -0.01 15.17
C ILE A 96 3.58 1.40 14.96
N PRO A 97 2.36 1.71 15.44
CA PRO A 97 1.95 3.09 15.56
C PRO A 97 2.84 3.73 16.64
N GLU A 98 3.56 4.81 16.30
CA GLU A 98 4.18 5.66 17.32
C GLU A 98 3.13 5.98 18.39
N GLN A 99 3.43 5.62 19.63
CA GLN A 99 2.64 6.05 20.78
C GLN A 99 2.95 7.52 20.99
N ASP A 100 2.01 8.40 20.66
CA ASP A 100 2.01 9.77 21.19
C ASP A 100 1.73 9.76 22.70
#